data_AF-A0A7C6X8L0-F1
#
_entry.id   AF-A0A7C6X8L0-F1
#
_cell.length_a   1.000
_cell.length_b   1.000
_cell.length_c   1.000
_cell.angle_alpha   90.00
_cell.angle_beta   90.00
_cell.angle_gamma   90.00
#
_symmetry.space_group_name_H-M   'P 1'
#
loop_
_entity.id
_entity.type
_entity.pdbx_description
1 polymer ?
#
loop_
_entity_poly.entity_id
_entity_poly.type
_entity_poly.pdbx_seq_one_letter_code
_entity_poly.pdbx_strand_id
1 'polypeptide(L)'
;MVDQSEGDITQQFTFPPEAAEEFLAQAPMGAGIVSVPSLRILAANRLFGQLLGLDGPPSAPLPARLSEGMAACLLPLLERTAAGAILREEIRGPEAGNRWVEIRLGPLRRDGVIHALALLVADITAHKHADEELLESEMKARAAIETAVEGIITIDEEGIIESFNPAAARIFGYAPEEAIGQNVSILMPEPYRSQHTDFIRRYLATGQAHIIGIGREVIGQRKDGTLFPMDLAVSEVRLADHVHFTGLIRDITERKQAEAALRQAQRQAEEAYHREKQIAQR
;
A
#
# COMPACT_ATOMS: atom_id res chain seq x y z
N MET A 1 26.87 10.08 44.14
CA MET A 1 27.03 9.23 45.35
C MET A 1 26.24 7.97 45.08
N VAL A 2 26.95 6.85 45.00
CA VAL A 2 26.39 5.53 44.70
C VAL A 2 25.74 5.00 45.97
N ASP A 3 24.44 4.74 45.94
CA ASP A 3 23.75 4.02 47.00
C ASP A 3 24.17 2.55 46.91
N GLN A 4 25.00 2.09 47.85
CA GLN A 4 25.59 0.74 47.87
C GLN A 4 24.73 -0.28 48.64
N SER A 5 23.42 -0.06 48.76
CA SER A 5 22.54 -0.90 49.59
C SER A 5 21.59 -1.86 48.84
N GLU A 6 21.82 -2.10 47.55
CA GLU A 6 21.24 -3.24 46.81
C GLU A 6 22.35 -3.94 46.02
N GLY A 7 22.45 -5.26 46.17
CA GLY A 7 23.59 -6.06 45.71
C GLY A 7 23.99 -5.82 44.26
N ASP A 8 25.30 -5.68 44.06
CA ASP A 8 25.97 -5.42 42.80
C ASP A 8 25.70 -6.56 41.77
N ILE A 9 24.80 -6.29 40.84
CA ILE A 9 24.31 -7.26 39.82
C ILE A 9 25.39 -7.51 38.75
N THR A 10 26.50 -6.76 38.78
CA THR A 10 27.66 -7.01 37.92
C THR A 10 28.37 -8.32 38.23
N GLN A 11 28.09 -9.00 39.35
CA GLN A 11 28.88 -10.17 39.74
C GLN A 11 28.46 -11.53 39.15
N GLN A 12 27.36 -11.67 38.40
CA GLN A 12 26.89 -13.03 38.06
C GLN A 12 26.00 -13.20 36.82
N PHE A 13 26.02 -12.25 35.89
CA PHE A 13 25.92 -12.63 34.49
C PHE A 13 27.30 -13.19 34.10
N THR A 14 27.41 -14.36 33.45
CA THR A 14 28.67 -14.72 32.76
C THR A 14 28.78 -13.89 31.47
N PHE A 15 28.59 -12.59 31.61
CA PHE A 15 28.92 -11.55 30.67
C PHE A 15 29.82 -10.61 31.48
N PRO A 16 31.03 -10.29 31.00
CA PRO A 16 31.82 -9.25 31.62
C PRO A 16 30.93 -8.01 31.84
N PRO A 17 30.97 -7.35 33.01
CA PRO A 17 30.20 -6.13 33.25
C PRO A 17 30.38 -5.11 32.11
N GLU A 18 31.60 -5.04 31.58
CA GLU A 18 31.99 -4.26 30.41
C GLU A 18 31.22 -4.65 29.13
N ALA A 19 30.94 -5.94 28.91
CA ALA A 19 30.20 -6.43 27.74
C ALA A 19 28.69 -6.16 27.82
N ALA A 20 28.11 -6.16 29.03
CA ALA A 20 26.72 -5.78 29.23
C ALA A 20 26.53 -4.26 29.04
N GLU A 21 27.47 -3.45 29.55
CA GLU A 21 27.50 -2.01 29.30
C GLU A 21 27.73 -1.68 27.82
N GLU A 22 28.64 -2.39 27.15
CA GLU A 22 28.90 -2.22 25.72
C GLU A 22 27.70 -2.63 24.87
N PHE A 23 27.02 -3.74 25.19
CA PHE A 23 25.78 -4.16 24.52
C PHE A 23 24.68 -3.11 24.66
N LEU A 24 24.47 -2.59 25.87
CA LEU A 24 23.49 -1.53 26.11
C LEU A 24 23.86 -0.23 25.38
N ALA A 25 25.15 0.10 25.28
CA ALA A 25 25.64 1.29 24.61
C ALA A 25 25.52 1.21 23.07
N GLN A 26 25.68 0.02 22.48
CA GLN A 26 25.63 -0.18 21.03
C GLN A 26 24.24 -0.56 20.51
N ALA A 27 23.29 -0.92 21.39
CA ALA A 27 21.94 -1.27 20.98
C ALA A 27 21.24 -0.10 20.25
N PRO A 28 20.75 -0.29 19.01
CA PRO A 28 20.05 0.76 18.24
C PRO A 28 18.61 0.99 18.74
N MET A 29 18.30 0.54 19.95
CA MET A 29 16.98 0.57 20.57
C MET A 29 17.13 0.86 22.06
N GLY A 30 16.07 1.33 22.69
CA GLY A 30 16.00 1.44 24.14
C GLY A 30 16.10 0.06 24.77
N ALA A 31 17.11 -0.19 25.60
CA ALA A 31 17.26 -1.45 26.31
C ALA A 31 17.34 -1.19 27.81
N GLY A 32 16.58 -1.94 28.59
CA GLY A 32 16.53 -1.83 30.04
C GLY A 32 16.34 -3.18 30.72
N ILE A 33 16.89 -3.32 31.92
CA ILE A 33 16.68 -4.46 32.81
C ILE A 33 15.99 -3.93 34.07
N VAL A 34 14.89 -4.56 34.45
CA VAL A 34 14.07 -4.15 35.59
C VAL A 34 13.99 -5.29 36.60
N SER A 35 14.24 -4.99 37.88
CA SER A 35 14.13 -5.97 38.97
C SER A 35 12.67 -6.36 39.19
N VAL A 36 12.35 -7.66 39.30
CA VAL A 36 10.97 -8.09 39.57
C VAL A 36 10.51 -7.72 40.99
N PRO A 37 11.31 -7.90 42.06
CA PRO A 37 10.87 -7.57 43.43
C PRO A 37 10.57 -6.09 43.68
N SER A 38 11.31 -5.17 43.06
CA SER A 38 11.20 -3.72 43.33
C SER A 38 10.75 -2.89 42.14
N LEU A 39 10.64 -3.50 40.95
CA LEU A 39 10.41 -2.81 39.67
C LEU A 39 11.40 -1.67 39.40
N ARG A 40 12.58 -1.68 40.04
CA ARG A 40 13.64 -0.70 39.80
C ARG A 40 14.44 -1.06 38.55
N ILE A 41 14.87 -0.03 37.83
CA ILE A 41 15.74 -0.20 36.67
C ILE A 41 17.14 -0.52 37.17
N LEU A 42 17.63 -1.71 36.83
CA LEU A 42 18.96 -2.21 37.19
C LEU A 42 20.02 -1.70 36.22
N ALA A 43 19.68 -1.70 34.93
CA ALA A 43 20.52 -1.17 33.87
C ALA A 43 19.64 -0.66 32.75
N ALA A 44 20.02 0.44 32.11
CA ALA A 44 19.33 0.91 30.92
C ALA A 44 20.24 1.81 30.09
N ASN A 45 20.07 1.81 28.78
CA ASN A 45 20.74 2.77 27.91
C ASN A 45 19.98 4.11 27.84
N ARG A 46 20.62 5.12 27.26
CA ARG A 46 20.03 6.46 27.15
C ARG A 46 18.73 6.45 26.34
N LEU A 47 18.67 5.65 25.27
CA LEU A 47 17.49 5.54 24.41
C LEU A 47 16.28 4.99 25.16
N PHE A 48 16.47 4.05 26.10
CA PHE A 48 15.39 3.50 26.93
C PHE A 48 14.70 4.60 27.73
N GLY A 49 15.49 5.45 28.41
CA GLY A 49 14.94 6.57 29.18
C GLY A 49 14.23 7.61 28.32
N GLN A 50 14.78 7.90 27.12
CA GLN A 50 14.19 8.86 26.19
C GLN A 50 12.87 8.36 25.59
N LEU A 51 12.81 7.11 25.16
CA LEU A 51 11.63 6.54 24.50
C LEU A 51 10.46 6.30 25.47
N LEU A 52 10.77 5.93 26.71
CA LEU A 52 9.75 5.78 27.76
C LEU A 52 9.40 7.09 28.47
N GLY A 53 10.15 8.17 28.22
CA GLY A 53 9.93 9.46 28.88
C GLY A 53 10.18 9.41 30.39
N LEU A 54 11.25 8.72 30.81
CA LEU A 54 11.54 8.54 32.24
C LEU A 54 11.92 9.86 32.91
N ASP A 55 11.20 10.20 33.98
CA ASP A 55 11.49 11.33 34.86
C ASP A 55 11.71 10.85 36.32
N GLY A 56 12.10 11.76 37.21
CA GLY A 56 12.31 11.48 38.62
C GLY A 56 13.64 10.77 38.95
N PRO A 57 13.89 10.50 40.24
CA PRO A 57 15.18 10.03 40.70
C PRO A 57 15.49 8.61 40.19
N PRO A 58 16.75 8.28 39.87
CA PRO A 58 17.15 6.95 39.40
C PRO A 58 16.77 5.80 40.34
N SER A 59 16.64 6.07 41.64
CA SER A 59 16.28 5.10 42.68
C SER A 59 14.77 4.79 42.75
N ALA A 60 13.92 5.53 42.05
CA ALA A 60 12.49 5.25 42.01
C ALA A 60 12.17 4.02 41.13
N PRO A 61 11.15 3.22 41.50
CA PRO A 61 10.62 2.16 40.64
C PRO A 61 10.21 2.69 39.27
N LEU A 62 10.36 1.86 38.23
CA LEU A 62 10.03 2.20 36.84
C LEU A 62 8.61 2.81 36.70
N PRO A 63 7.53 2.23 37.27
CA PRO A 63 6.18 2.81 37.14
C PRO A 63 6.07 4.24 37.69
N ALA A 64 6.81 4.57 38.75
CA ALA A 64 6.80 5.90 39.35
C ALA A 64 7.60 6.94 38.56
N ARG A 65 8.35 6.50 37.55
CA ARG A 65 9.16 7.34 36.65
C ARG A 65 8.51 7.55 35.30
N LEU A 66 7.35 6.94 35.05
CA LEU A 66 6.58 7.04 33.82
C LEU A 66 5.40 7.99 34.02
N SER A 67 4.88 8.55 32.94
CA SER A 67 3.58 9.23 32.98
C SER A 67 2.47 8.23 33.32
N GLU A 68 1.35 8.72 33.83
CA GLU A 68 0.21 7.89 34.26
C GLU A 68 -0.29 6.97 33.13
N GLY A 69 -0.40 7.50 31.90
CA GLY A 69 -0.83 6.72 30.75
C GLY A 69 0.18 5.64 30.33
N MET A 70 1.48 5.95 30.36
CA MET A 70 2.51 4.96 30.02
C MET A 70 2.64 3.88 31.12
N ALA A 71 2.51 4.25 32.40
CA ALA A 71 2.48 3.31 33.51
C ALA A 71 1.28 2.35 33.41
N ALA A 72 0.09 2.87 33.08
CA ALA A 72 -1.12 2.07 32.90
C ALA A 72 -1.00 1.04 31.77
N CYS A 73 -0.29 1.38 30.68
CA CYS A 73 -0.01 0.44 29.59
C CYS A 73 1.09 -0.57 29.95
N LEU A 74 2.19 -0.14 30.58
CA LEU A 74 3.36 -0.98 30.79
C LEU A 74 3.23 -1.93 31.98
N LEU A 75 2.57 -1.52 33.07
CA LEU A 75 2.49 -2.31 34.30
C LEU A 75 1.85 -3.70 34.11
N PRO A 76 0.70 -3.86 33.40
CA PRO A 76 0.14 -5.18 33.12
C PRO A 76 1.08 -6.07 32.30
N LEU A 77 1.91 -5.48 31.43
CA LEU A 77 2.89 -6.22 30.64
C LEU A 77 4.03 -6.72 31.51
N LEU A 78 4.50 -5.90 32.46
CA LEU A 78 5.53 -6.29 33.43
C LEU A 78 5.04 -7.45 34.30
N GLU A 79 3.81 -7.40 34.82
CA GLU A 79 3.22 -8.46 35.64
C GLU A 79 3.10 -9.79 34.88
N ARG A 80 2.57 -9.75 33.66
CA ARG A 80 2.47 -10.93 32.79
C ARG A 80 3.85 -11.51 32.46
N THR A 81 4.84 -10.66 32.22
CA THR A 81 6.22 -11.09 31.94
C THR A 81 6.88 -11.67 33.20
N ALA A 82 6.61 -11.10 34.38
CA ALA A 82 7.06 -11.64 35.67
C ALA A 82 6.43 -13.01 35.98
N ALA A 83 5.22 -13.28 35.47
CA ALA A 83 4.61 -14.60 35.49
C ALA A 83 5.20 -15.58 34.44
N GLY A 84 6.14 -15.14 33.61
CA GLY A 84 6.90 -15.95 32.66
C GLY A 84 6.53 -15.77 31.19
N ALA A 85 5.63 -14.87 30.84
CA ALA A 85 5.29 -14.57 29.45
C ALA A 85 6.44 -13.85 28.73
N ILE A 86 6.56 -14.07 27.42
CA ILE A 86 7.37 -13.24 26.52
C ILE A 86 6.37 -12.44 25.68
N LEU A 87 6.49 -11.12 25.70
CA LEU A 87 5.50 -10.22 25.12
C LEU A 87 6.13 -9.31 24.07
N ARG A 88 5.34 -8.96 23.05
CA ARG A 88 5.63 -7.94 22.05
C ARG A 88 4.35 -7.13 21.87
N GLU A 89 4.42 -5.85 22.17
CA GLU A 89 3.27 -4.94 22.11
C GLU A 89 3.67 -3.64 21.41
N GLU A 90 2.79 -3.14 20.56
CA GLU A 90 2.94 -1.84 19.93
C GLU A 90 2.02 -0.87 20.66
N ILE A 91 2.60 0.15 21.29
CA ILE A 91 1.83 1.15 22.02
C ILE A 91 2.11 2.53 21.45
N ARG A 92 1.07 3.34 21.40
CA ARG A 92 1.21 4.77 21.12
C ARG A 92 1.51 5.46 22.44
N GLY A 93 2.73 5.96 22.60
CA GLY A 93 3.12 6.67 23.81
C GLY A 93 2.34 7.99 23.90
N PRO A 94 1.46 8.18 24.90
CA PRO A 94 0.59 9.36 24.95
C PRO A 94 1.36 10.68 25.08
N GLU A 95 2.61 10.66 25.58
CA GLU A 95 3.35 11.90 25.92
C GLU A 95 4.80 11.96 25.41
N ALA A 96 5.34 10.90 24.81
CA ALA A 96 6.65 10.95 24.14
C ALA A 96 6.53 11.54 22.72
N GLY A 97 5.88 12.70 22.58
CA GLY A 97 5.70 13.37 21.29
C GLY A 97 4.81 12.60 20.29
N ASN A 98 3.83 11.82 20.78
CA ASN A 98 2.88 11.06 19.96
C ASN A 98 3.52 9.93 19.12
N ARG A 99 4.61 9.35 19.61
CA ARG A 99 5.36 8.29 18.93
C ARG A 99 4.74 6.93 19.11
N TRP A 100 4.88 6.09 18.09
CA TRP A 100 4.65 4.67 18.19
C TRP A 100 5.91 3.99 18.70
N VAL A 101 5.79 3.23 19.78
CA VAL A 101 6.87 2.43 20.32
C VAL A 101 6.48 0.96 20.36
N GLU A 102 7.39 0.11 19.92
CA GLU A 102 7.30 -1.32 20.13
C GLU A 102 8.04 -1.68 21.42
N ILE A 103 7.35 -2.35 22.34
CA ILE A 103 7.93 -2.87 23.57
C ILE A 103 7.98 -4.39 23.50
N ARG A 104 9.18 -4.94 23.67
CA ARG A 104 9.41 -6.37 23.84
C ARG A 104 9.85 -6.64 25.27
N LEU A 105 9.16 -7.56 25.94
CA LEU A 105 9.47 -7.94 27.32
C LEU A 105 9.79 -9.42 27.40
N GLY A 106 10.82 -9.76 28.17
CA GLY A 106 11.20 -11.15 28.43
C GLY A 106 11.68 -11.37 29.86
N PRO A 107 11.36 -12.49 30.51
CA PRO A 107 11.81 -12.79 31.85
C PRO A 107 13.28 -13.25 31.82
N LEU A 108 14.06 -12.73 32.77
CA LEU A 108 15.42 -13.19 33.05
C LEU A 108 15.37 -14.14 34.26
N ARG A 109 15.76 -15.39 34.03
CA ARG A 109 15.76 -16.44 35.05
C ARG A 109 17.16 -16.67 35.62
N ARG A 110 17.21 -16.91 36.93
CA ARG A 110 18.38 -17.38 37.66
C ARG A 110 17.96 -18.56 38.52
N ASP A 111 18.64 -19.69 38.37
CA ASP A 111 18.33 -20.94 39.10
C ASP A 111 16.85 -21.35 38.99
N GLY A 112 16.24 -21.11 37.81
CA GLY A 112 14.82 -21.39 37.53
C GLY A 112 13.84 -20.31 38.01
N VAL A 113 14.30 -19.30 38.77
CA VAL A 113 13.46 -18.22 39.32
C VAL A 113 13.59 -16.96 38.47
N ILE A 114 12.45 -16.33 38.14
CA ILE A 114 12.45 -15.04 37.43
C ILE A 114 12.84 -13.94 38.43
N HIS A 115 13.95 -13.24 38.17
CA HIS A 115 14.49 -12.22 39.09
C HIS A 115 14.49 -10.82 38.46
N ALA A 116 14.53 -10.73 37.14
CA ALA A 116 14.52 -9.48 36.39
C ALA A 116 13.75 -9.63 35.07
N LEU A 117 13.40 -8.51 34.45
CA LEU A 117 12.75 -8.42 33.15
C LEU A 117 13.67 -7.66 32.21
N ALA A 118 13.90 -8.21 31.02
CA ALA A 118 14.51 -7.48 29.92
C ALA A 118 13.40 -6.75 29.15
N LEU A 119 13.59 -5.45 28.94
CA LEU A 119 12.71 -4.58 28.18
C LEU A 119 13.49 -4.00 27.01
N LEU A 120 12.97 -4.19 25.80
CA LEU A 120 13.44 -3.54 24.59
C LEU A 120 12.34 -2.61 24.09
N VAL A 121 12.70 -1.39 23.73
CA VAL A 121 11.80 -0.33 23.27
C VAL A 121 12.34 0.23 21.98
N ALA A 122 11.60 0.11 20.89
CA ALA A 122 11.98 0.64 19.58
C ALA A 122 10.98 1.70 19.14
N ASP A 123 11.48 2.83 18.61
CA ASP A 123 10.64 3.83 17.94
C ASP A 123 10.26 3.30 16.56
N ILE A 124 8.97 3.05 16.33
CA ILE A 124 8.43 2.55 15.06
C ILE A 124 7.60 3.62 14.35
N THR A 125 7.66 4.88 14.79
CA THR A 125 6.84 5.98 14.26
C THR A 125 7.07 6.18 12.76
N ALA A 126 8.32 6.17 12.31
CA ALA A 126 8.65 6.32 10.89
C ALA A 126 8.12 5.15 10.04
N HIS A 127 8.17 3.93 10.57
CA HIS A 127 7.63 2.76 9.88
C HIS A 127 6.10 2.83 9.77
N LYS A 128 5.41 3.20 10.87
CA LYS A 128 3.96 3.39 10.87
C LYS A 128 3.52 4.47 9.89
N HIS A 129 4.19 5.61 9.85
CA HIS A 129 3.86 6.66 8.88
C HIS A 129 4.12 6.23 7.44
N ALA A 130 5.22 5.51 7.16
CA ALA A 130 5.46 4.99 5.82
C ALA A 130 4.38 3.99 5.38
N ASP A 131 3.95 3.11 6.28
CA ASP A 131 2.87 2.15 6.01
C ASP A 131 1.52 2.85 5.79
N GLU A 132 1.21 3.87 6.60
CA GLU A 132 0.00 4.70 6.45
C GLU A 132 0.02 5.48 5.13
N GLU A 133 1.13 6.12 4.79
CA GLU A 133 1.30 6.86 3.53
C GLU A 133 1.18 5.94 2.31
N LEU A 134 1.76 4.74 2.38
CA LEU A 134 1.64 3.73 1.33
C LEU A 134 0.18 3.32 1.15
N LEU A 135 -0.50 2.97 2.24
CA LEU A 135 -1.90 2.56 2.20
C LEU A 135 -2.80 3.69 1.68
N GLU A 136 -2.57 4.94 2.11
CA GLU A 136 -3.30 6.09 1.63
C GLU A 136 -3.08 6.33 0.13
N SER A 137 -1.83 6.20 -0.34
CA SER A 137 -1.49 6.31 -1.75
C SER A 137 -2.17 5.22 -2.59
N GLU A 138 -2.15 3.96 -2.13
CA GLU A 138 -2.82 2.85 -2.80
C GLU A 138 -4.34 3.06 -2.88
N MET A 139 -4.97 3.49 -1.79
CA MET A 139 -6.40 3.79 -1.77
C MET A 139 -6.75 4.94 -2.73
N LYS A 140 -5.95 6.01 -2.76
CA LYS A 140 -6.15 7.13 -3.69
C LYS A 140 -6.02 6.69 -5.15
N ALA A 141 -5.00 5.90 -5.47
CA ALA A 141 -4.79 5.38 -6.83
C ALA A 141 -5.96 4.49 -7.27
N ARG A 142 -6.39 3.56 -6.39
CA ARG A 142 -7.54 2.70 -6.65
C ARG A 142 -8.83 3.50 -6.85
N ALA A 143 -9.11 4.47 -5.99
CA ALA A 143 -10.29 5.33 -6.12
C ALA A 143 -10.29 6.11 -7.43
N ALA A 144 -9.12 6.61 -7.87
CA ALA A 144 -9.00 7.30 -9.16
C ALA A 144 -9.35 6.38 -10.35
N ILE A 145 -8.92 5.12 -10.32
CA ILE A 145 -9.24 4.13 -11.36
C ILE A 145 -10.72 3.74 -11.33
N GLU A 146 -11.29 3.52 -10.13
CA GLU A 146 -12.68 3.10 -9.96
C GLU A 146 -13.69 4.20 -10.35
N THR A 147 -13.33 5.46 -10.13
CA THR A 147 -14.17 6.63 -10.46
C THR A 147 -13.91 7.21 -11.84
N ALA A 148 -12.94 6.67 -12.58
CA ALA A 148 -12.64 7.11 -13.94
C ALA A 148 -13.88 6.98 -14.86
N VAL A 149 -14.05 7.98 -15.73
CA VAL A 149 -15.11 7.98 -16.75
C VAL A 149 -14.75 7.03 -17.90
N GLU A 150 -13.46 6.92 -18.21
CA GLU A 150 -12.95 6.04 -19.25
C GLU A 150 -12.84 4.60 -18.75
N GLY A 151 -13.04 3.66 -19.68
CA GLY A 151 -12.74 2.26 -19.43
C GLY A 151 -11.24 2.09 -19.25
N ILE A 152 -10.84 1.44 -18.15
CA ILE A 152 -9.45 1.11 -17.86
C ILE A 152 -9.37 -0.40 -17.69
N ILE A 153 -8.49 -1.01 -18.49
CA ILE A 153 -8.26 -2.46 -18.49
C ILE A 153 -6.76 -2.68 -18.41
N THR A 154 -6.32 -3.54 -17.50
CA THR A 154 -4.91 -4.00 -17.45
C THR A 154 -4.87 -5.48 -17.79
N ILE A 155 -3.89 -5.85 -18.63
CA ILE A 155 -3.64 -7.22 -19.05
C ILE A 155 -2.17 -7.60 -18.84
N ASP A 156 -1.91 -8.89 -18.65
CA ASP A 156 -0.56 -9.46 -18.65
C ASP A 156 0.01 -9.63 -20.08
N GLU A 157 1.18 -10.25 -20.18
CA GLU A 157 1.90 -10.52 -21.42
C GLU A 157 1.26 -11.60 -22.30
N GLU A 158 0.36 -12.41 -21.75
CA GLU A 158 -0.50 -13.35 -22.47
C GLU A 158 -1.81 -12.71 -22.96
N GLY A 159 -2.08 -11.48 -22.52
CA GLY A 159 -3.30 -10.75 -22.79
C GLY A 159 -4.49 -11.17 -21.93
N ILE A 160 -4.23 -11.76 -20.77
CA ILE A 160 -5.25 -12.08 -19.77
C ILE A 160 -5.55 -10.82 -18.96
N ILE A 161 -6.84 -10.55 -18.76
CA ILE A 161 -7.31 -9.38 -18.01
C ILE A 161 -7.02 -9.58 -16.52
N GLU A 162 -6.22 -8.68 -15.95
CA GLU A 162 -5.92 -8.62 -14.52
C GLU A 162 -6.80 -7.61 -13.78
N SER A 163 -7.17 -6.51 -14.45
CA SER A 163 -8.06 -5.50 -13.87
C SER A 163 -9.04 -4.95 -14.91
N PHE A 164 -10.23 -4.61 -14.44
CA PHE A 164 -11.34 -4.17 -15.28
C PHE A 164 -12.20 -3.18 -14.50
N ASN A 165 -12.03 -1.88 -14.75
CA ASN A 165 -12.68 -0.85 -13.93
C ASN A 165 -14.21 -0.78 -14.19
N PRO A 166 -14.99 -0.11 -13.32
CA PRO A 166 -16.44 -0.01 -13.47
C PRO A 166 -16.89 0.65 -14.78
N ALA A 167 -16.09 1.56 -15.36
CA ALA A 167 -16.40 2.16 -16.65
C ALA A 167 -16.24 1.16 -17.80
N ALA A 168 -15.18 0.33 -17.80
CA ALA A 168 -15.03 -0.75 -18.77
C ALA A 168 -16.18 -1.75 -18.68
N ALA A 169 -16.64 -2.06 -17.46
CA ALA A 169 -17.83 -2.88 -17.23
C ALA A 169 -19.10 -2.30 -17.88
N ARG A 170 -19.34 -1.00 -17.73
CA ARG A 170 -20.47 -0.32 -18.40
C ARG A 170 -20.33 -0.31 -19.91
N ILE A 171 -19.12 -0.07 -20.43
CA ILE A 171 -18.86 -0.02 -21.87
C ILE A 171 -19.06 -1.42 -22.48
N PHE A 172 -18.37 -2.45 -21.99
CA PHE A 172 -18.40 -3.75 -22.65
C PHE A 172 -19.55 -4.66 -22.20
N GLY A 173 -20.23 -4.34 -21.11
CA GLY A 173 -21.35 -5.13 -20.58
C GLY A 173 -20.94 -6.40 -19.84
N TYR A 174 -19.66 -6.51 -19.45
CA TYR A 174 -19.15 -7.58 -18.60
C TYR A 174 -19.06 -7.11 -17.15
N ALA A 175 -19.44 -7.96 -16.20
CA ALA A 175 -19.07 -7.73 -14.81
C ALA A 175 -17.55 -7.96 -14.64
N PRO A 176 -16.85 -7.24 -13.74
CA PRO A 176 -15.42 -7.43 -13.51
C PRO A 176 -15.05 -8.89 -13.24
N GLU A 177 -15.89 -9.61 -12.49
CA GLU A 177 -15.68 -11.01 -12.13
C GLU A 177 -15.83 -11.98 -13.32
N GLU A 178 -16.49 -11.55 -14.40
CA GLU A 178 -16.61 -12.31 -15.64
C GLU A 178 -15.46 -12.01 -16.63
N ALA A 179 -14.91 -10.80 -16.56
CA ALA A 179 -13.86 -10.33 -17.46
C ALA A 179 -12.46 -10.69 -16.97
N ILE A 180 -12.20 -10.55 -15.67
CA ILE A 180 -10.89 -10.84 -15.06
C ILE A 180 -10.58 -12.33 -15.22
N GLY A 181 -9.36 -12.64 -15.65
CA GLY A 181 -8.91 -13.99 -15.98
C GLY A 181 -9.27 -14.46 -17.39
N GLN A 182 -10.08 -13.70 -18.15
CA GLN A 182 -10.32 -13.97 -19.58
C GLN A 182 -9.26 -13.29 -20.44
N ASN A 183 -9.05 -13.83 -21.64
CA ASN A 183 -8.22 -13.14 -22.64
C ASN A 183 -8.97 -11.91 -23.19
N VAL A 184 -8.29 -10.76 -23.27
CA VAL A 184 -8.86 -9.48 -23.72
C VAL A 184 -9.46 -9.50 -25.12
N SER A 185 -9.09 -10.49 -25.94
CA SER A 185 -9.69 -10.74 -27.27
C SER A 185 -11.22 -10.89 -27.25
N ILE A 186 -11.85 -11.18 -26.11
CA ILE A 186 -13.32 -11.22 -26.01
C ILE A 186 -13.98 -9.85 -26.28
N LEU A 187 -13.22 -8.74 -26.19
CA LEU A 187 -13.72 -7.36 -26.29
C LEU A 187 -13.63 -6.77 -27.70
N MET A 188 -13.28 -7.60 -28.70
CA MET A 188 -13.09 -7.17 -30.08
C MET A 188 -13.68 -8.19 -31.06
N PRO A 189 -14.11 -7.77 -32.26
CA PRO A 189 -14.65 -8.67 -33.27
C PRO A 189 -13.56 -9.42 -34.04
N GLU A 190 -13.98 -10.42 -34.81
CA GLU A 190 -13.12 -11.00 -35.85
C GLU A 190 -12.80 -9.97 -36.95
N PRO A 191 -11.60 -10.04 -37.58
CA PRO A 191 -10.54 -11.03 -37.36
C PRO A 191 -9.60 -10.69 -36.18
N TYR A 192 -9.79 -9.54 -35.53
CA TYR A 192 -8.87 -9.06 -34.49
C TYR A 192 -8.87 -9.97 -33.26
N ARG A 193 -10.03 -10.54 -32.92
CA ARG A 193 -10.19 -11.49 -31.82
C ARG A 193 -9.23 -12.67 -31.93
N SER A 194 -9.25 -13.38 -33.05
CA SER A 194 -8.39 -14.55 -33.26
C SER A 194 -6.91 -14.22 -33.40
N GLN A 195 -6.58 -12.99 -33.83
CA GLN A 195 -5.20 -12.56 -34.08
C GLN A 195 -4.55 -11.83 -32.89
N HIS A 196 -5.32 -11.45 -31.87
CA HIS A 196 -4.84 -10.52 -30.84
C HIS A 196 -3.62 -11.04 -30.08
N THR A 197 -3.61 -12.33 -29.72
CA THR A 197 -2.48 -12.96 -29.04
C THR A 197 -1.19 -12.85 -29.86
N ASP A 198 -1.27 -12.99 -31.18
CA ASP A 198 -0.11 -12.86 -32.06
C ASP A 198 0.38 -11.41 -32.15
N PHE A 199 -0.51 -10.42 -32.02
CA PHE A 199 -0.11 -9.02 -31.94
C PHE A 199 0.72 -8.73 -30.68
N ILE A 200 0.29 -9.25 -29.52
CA ILE A 200 1.02 -9.09 -28.26
C ILE A 200 2.39 -9.78 -28.36
N ARG A 201 2.43 -11.05 -28.78
CA ARG A 201 3.70 -11.81 -28.93
C ARG A 201 4.67 -11.11 -29.88
N ARG A 202 4.18 -10.65 -31.02
CA ARG A 202 5.00 -9.92 -32.00
C ARG A 202 5.55 -8.64 -31.38
N TYR A 203 4.73 -7.90 -30.63
CA TYR A 203 5.20 -6.69 -29.95
C TYR A 203 6.29 -7.01 -28.93
N LEU A 204 6.08 -7.99 -28.05
CA LEU A 204 7.08 -8.41 -27.06
C LEU A 204 8.40 -8.86 -27.71
N ALA A 205 8.34 -9.52 -28.87
CA ALA A 205 9.52 -9.96 -29.60
C ALA A 205 10.28 -8.86 -30.37
N THR A 206 9.56 -7.84 -30.87
CA THR A 206 10.11 -6.87 -31.83
C THR A 206 10.20 -5.44 -31.31
N GLY A 207 9.49 -5.11 -30.23
CA GLY A 207 9.28 -3.75 -29.73
C GLY A 207 8.48 -2.84 -30.69
N GLN A 208 7.95 -3.37 -31.80
CA GLN A 208 7.28 -2.54 -32.81
C GLN A 208 5.80 -2.32 -32.47
N ALA A 209 5.54 -1.23 -31.75
CA ALA A 209 4.20 -0.78 -31.39
C ALA A 209 3.36 -0.45 -32.64
N HIS A 210 2.18 -1.05 -32.74
CA HIS A 210 1.17 -0.66 -33.74
C HIS A 210 0.02 0.19 -33.15
N ILE A 211 -0.19 0.10 -31.83
CA ILE A 211 -1.24 0.82 -31.09
C ILE A 211 -0.65 1.51 -29.83
N ILE A 212 0.43 0.96 -29.25
CA ILE A 212 1.05 1.51 -28.04
C ILE A 212 1.57 2.94 -28.30
N GLY A 213 1.20 3.88 -27.43
CA GLY A 213 1.61 5.28 -27.49
C GLY A 213 0.85 6.17 -28.49
N ILE A 214 -0.01 5.61 -29.35
CA ILE A 214 -0.79 6.37 -30.34
C ILE A 214 -2.26 6.00 -30.15
N GLY A 215 -3.03 6.88 -29.50
CA GLY A 215 -4.48 6.71 -29.39
C GLY A 215 -5.12 6.57 -30.78
N ARG A 216 -5.98 5.57 -30.98
CA ARG A 216 -6.60 5.28 -32.28
C ARG A 216 -8.06 4.87 -32.17
N GLU A 217 -8.86 5.30 -33.14
CA GLU A 217 -10.22 4.79 -33.36
C GLU A 217 -10.17 3.33 -33.84
N VAL A 218 -10.80 2.44 -33.07
CA VAL A 218 -10.97 1.01 -33.37
C VAL A 218 -12.42 0.57 -33.12
N ILE A 219 -12.76 -0.67 -33.48
CA ILE A 219 -14.07 -1.25 -33.21
C ILE A 219 -13.97 -2.23 -32.06
N GLY A 220 -14.72 -1.96 -30.98
CA GLY A 220 -14.93 -2.88 -29.88
C GLY A 220 -16.16 -3.76 -30.11
N GLN A 221 -16.24 -4.86 -29.38
CA GLN A 221 -17.41 -5.75 -29.31
C GLN A 221 -17.87 -5.90 -27.86
N ARG A 222 -19.14 -5.60 -27.59
CA ARG A 222 -19.76 -5.79 -26.27
C ARG A 222 -20.14 -7.27 -26.06
N LYS A 223 -20.46 -7.65 -24.82
CA LYS A 223 -20.89 -9.00 -24.43
C LYS A 223 -22.07 -9.54 -25.23
N ASP A 224 -23.01 -8.66 -25.60
CA ASP A 224 -24.18 -8.99 -26.42
C ASP A 224 -23.86 -9.17 -27.91
N GLY A 225 -22.60 -8.97 -28.31
CA GLY A 225 -22.12 -9.04 -29.68
C GLY A 225 -22.17 -7.72 -30.45
N THR A 226 -22.77 -6.66 -29.87
CA THR A 226 -22.89 -5.34 -30.51
C THR A 226 -21.52 -4.72 -30.76
N LEU A 227 -21.31 -4.24 -31.99
CA LEU A 227 -20.10 -3.54 -32.38
C LEU A 227 -20.24 -2.04 -32.13
N PHE A 228 -19.19 -1.41 -31.64
CA PHE A 228 -19.19 0.03 -31.38
C PHE A 228 -17.81 0.65 -31.67
N PRO A 229 -17.77 1.91 -32.15
CA PRO A 229 -16.51 2.63 -32.31
C PRO A 229 -15.99 3.09 -30.94
N MET A 230 -14.69 2.92 -30.71
CA MET A 230 -14.00 3.37 -29.50
C MET A 230 -12.65 3.99 -29.82
N ASP A 231 -12.27 5.00 -29.06
CA ASP A 231 -10.87 5.42 -28.98
C ASP A 231 -10.14 4.50 -28.00
N LEU A 232 -9.01 3.94 -28.43
CA LEU A 232 -8.15 3.09 -27.63
C LEU A 232 -6.75 3.69 -27.56
N ALA A 233 -6.23 3.88 -26.35
CA ALA A 233 -4.82 4.15 -26.10
C ALA A 233 -4.25 3.03 -25.24
N VAL A 234 -3.05 2.53 -25.59
CA VAL A 234 -2.38 1.48 -24.83
C VAL A 234 -1.02 1.97 -24.36
N SER A 235 -0.71 1.73 -23.09
CA SER A 235 0.60 1.96 -22.48
C SER A 235 1.19 0.65 -21.97
N GLU A 236 2.52 0.52 -22.07
CA GLU A 236 3.29 -0.57 -21.46
C GLU A 236 3.82 -0.13 -20.09
N VAL A 237 3.71 -1.00 -19.10
CA VAL A 237 4.33 -0.84 -17.78
C VAL A 237 5.17 -2.09 -17.49
N ARG A 238 6.44 -1.89 -17.14
CA ARG A 238 7.33 -2.98 -16.69
C ARG A 238 7.38 -2.99 -15.17
N LEU A 239 6.88 -4.07 -14.58
CA LEU A 239 6.86 -4.28 -13.13
C LEU A 239 7.70 -5.53 -12.83
N ALA A 240 8.81 -5.32 -12.14
CA ALA A 240 9.84 -6.35 -11.93
C ALA A 240 10.28 -6.98 -13.27
N ASP A 241 10.05 -8.29 -13.45
CA ASP A 241 10.43 -9.06 -14.64
C ASP A 241 9.26 -9.28 -15.61
N HIS A 242 8.07 -8.70 -15.36
CA HIS A 242 6.88 -8.89 -16.19
C HIS A 242 6.43 -7.60 -16.88
N VAL A 243 5.85 -7.77 -18.07
CA VAL A 243 5.27 -6.69 -18.85
C VAL A 243 3.76 -6.69 -18.68
N HIS A 244 3.21 -5.54 -18.32
CA HIS A 244 1.77 -5.30 -18.25
C HIS A 244 1.37 -4.26 -19.28
N PHE A 245 0.16 -4.39 -19.83
CA PHE A 245 -0.42 -3.41 -20.73
C PHE A 245 -1.66 -2.80 -20.11
N THR A 246 -1.75 -1.48 -20.13
CA THR A 246 -2.96 -0.75 -19.71
C THR A 246 -3.62 -0.13 -20.94
N GLY A 247 -4.87 -0.50 -21.18
CA GLY A 247 -5.74 0.10 -22.18
C GLY A 247 -6.67 1.14 -21.56
N LEU A 248 -6.71 2.33 -22.17
CA LEU A 248 -7.72 3.36 -21.93
C LEU A 248 -8.71 3.37 -23.08
N ILE A 249 -10.00 3.23 -22.75
CA ILE A 249 -11.08 3.03 -23.71
C ILE A 249 -12.13 4.13 -23.53
N ARG A 250 -12.43 4.82 -24.61
CA ARG A 250 -13.54 5.78 -24.68
C ARG A 250 -14.52 5.36 -25.77
N ASP A 251 -15.75 5.09 -25.38
CA ASP A 251 -16.85 4.87 -26.34
C ASP A 251 -17.16 6.20 -27.07
N ILE A 252 -17.07 6.19 -28.41
CA ILE A 252 -17.30 7.37 -29.24
C ILE A 252 -18.56 7.24 -30.10
N THR A 253 -19.45 6.31 -29.75
CA THR A 253 -20.70 6.07 -30.48
C THR A 253 -21.55 7.33 -30.61
N GLU A 254 -21.82 8.01 -29.50
CA GLU A 254 -22.64 9.23 -29.49
C GLU A 254 -21.99 10.36 -30.32
N ARG A 255 -20.67 10.52 -30.20
CA ARG A 255 -19.90 11.49 -30.98
C ARG A 255 -20.05 11.22 -32.49
N LYS A 256 -19.88 9.97 -32.92
CA LYS A 256 -20.01 9.58 -34.33
C LYS A 256 -21.43 9.75 -34.86
N GLN A 257 -22.44 9.46 -34.04
CA GLN A 257 -23.84 9.66 -34.41
C GLN A 257 -24.15 11.16 -34.59
N ALA A 258 -23.69 12.01 -33.68
CA ALA A 258 -23.86 13.46 -33.79
C ALA A 258 -23.14 14.03 -35.04
N GLU A 259 -21.91 13.59 -35.30
CA GLU A 259 -21.16 13.98 -36.50
C GLU A 259 -21.89 13.56 -37.80
N ALA A 260 -22.44 12.34 -37.83
CA ALA A 260 -23.18 11.84 -38.98
C ALA A 260 -24.49 12.61 -39.22
N ALA A 261 -25.25 12.89 -38.15
CA ALA A 261 -26.48 13.67 -38.21
C ALA A 261 -26.22 15.09 -38.71
N LEU A 262 -25.16 15.75 -38.21
CA LEU A 262 -24.76 17.08 -38.65
C LEU A 262 -24.38 17.08 -40.14
N ARG A 263 -23.58 16.12 -40.59
CA ARG A 263 -23.23 15.97 -42.02
C ARG A 263 -24.45 15.74 -42.91
N GLN A 264 -25.43 14.98 -42.43
CA GLN A 264 -26.67 14.76 -43.16
C GLN A 264 -27.51 16.05 -43.26
N ALA A 265 -27.66 16.79 -42.16
CA ALA A 265 -28.37 18.06 -42.15
C ALA A 265 -27.71 19.10 -43.08
N GLN A 266 -26.37 19.18 -43.08
CA GLN A 266 -25.61 20.05 -43.98
C GLN A 266 -25.88 19.72 -45.46
N ARG A 267 -25.80 18.45 -45.84
CA ARG A 267 -26.11 18.01 -47.21
C ARG A 267 -27.53 18.37 -47.64
N GLN A 268 -28.51 18.15 -46.76
CA GLN A 268 -29.91 18.49 -47.04
C GLN A 268 -30.11 20.01 -47.20
N ALA A 269 -29.45 20.83 -46.39
CA ALA A 269 -29.49 22.28 -46.49
C ALA A 269 -28.84 22.78 -47.79
N GLU A 270 -27.69 22.22 -48.18
CA GLU A 270 -27.01 22.55 -49.44
C GLU A 270 -27.87 22.19 -50.67
N GLU A 271 -28.49 21.01 -50.67
CA GLU A 271 -29.40 20.58 -51.73
C GLU A 271 -30.62 21.49 -51.85
N ALA A 272 -31.22 21.87 -50.72
CA ALA A 272 -32.35 22.80 -50.68
C ALA A 272 -31.96 24.18 -51.22
N TYR A 273 -30.81 24.71 -50.78
CA TYR A 273 -30.26 25.98 -51.25
C TYR A 273 -30.03 26.00 -52.77
N HIS A 274 -29.41 24.94 -53.32
CA HIS A 274 -29.19 24.83 -54.76
C HIS A 274 -30.50 24.72 -55.55
N ARG A 275 -31.50 24.01 -55.01
CA ARG A 275 -32.81 23.89 -55.64
C ARG A 275 -33.56 25.22 -55.70
N GLU A 276 -33.59 25.97 -54.60
CA GLU A 276 -34.20 27.30 -54.56
C GLU A 276 -33.55 28.26 -55.55
N LYS A 277 -32.21 28.25 -55.63
CA LYS A 277 -31.46 29.09 -56.57
C LYS A 277 -31.77 28.75 -58.04
N GLN A 278 -31.96 27.48 -58.37
CA GLN A 278 -32.36 27.07 -59.73
C GLN A 278 -33.80 27.47 -60.09
N ILE A 279 -34.71 27.45 -59.11
CA ILE A 279 -36.09 27.93 -59.30
C ILE A 279 -36.08 29.43 -59.54
N ALA A 280 -35.31 30.19 -58.76
CA ALA A 280 -35.21 31.65 -58.88
C ALA A 280 -34.54 32.14 -60.19
N GLN A 281 -33.89 31.25 -60.94
CA GLN A 281 -33.21 31.58 -62.21
C GLN A 281 -34.01 31.16 -63.47
N ARG A 282 -35.18 30.56 -63.30
CA ARG A 282 -36.14 30.24 -64.38
C ARG A 282 -37.26 31.26 -64.43
#